data_AF-A0A392SPZ5-F1
#
_entry.id   AF-A0A392SPZ5-F1
#
_cell.length_a   1.000
_cell.length_b   1.000
_cell.length_c   1.000
_cell.angle_alpha   90.00
_cell.angle_beta   90.00
_cell.angle_gamma   90.00
#
_symmetry.space_group_name_H-M   'P 1'
#
loop_
_entity.id
_entity.type
_entity.pdbx_description
1 polymer ?
#
loop_
_entity_poly.entity_id
_entity_poly.type
_entity_poly.pdbx_seq_one_letter_code
_entity_poly.pdbx_strand_id
1 'polypeptide(L)'
;MRREEEQRLHLFLGSLDNEQYGHVKTSILNVEPLPPLRRAFNHILREEARFNADKEKKKNKMDEGTAFYSSSGSKQKKEGTNSKCDHCGK
;
A
#
# COMPACT_ATOMS: atom_id res chain seq x y z
N MET A 1 1.57 -38.87 -2.76
CA MET A 1 0.94 -37.79 -1.96
C MET A 1 1.86 -36.59 -1.73
N ARG A 2 2.76 -36.55 -0.71
CA ARG A 2 3.54 -35.33 -0.40
C ARG A 2 4.38 -34.79 -1.57
N ARG A 3 5.10 -35.69 -2.26
CA ARG A 3 5.91 -35.34 -3.45
C ARG A 3 5.05 -34.78 -4.60
N GLU A 4 3.83 -35.27 -4.78
CA GLU A 4 2.91 -34.76 -5.81
C GLU A 4 2.37 -33.37 -5.45
N GLU A 5 2.08 -33.12 -4.17
CA GLU A 5 1.66 -31.79 -3.70
C GLU A 5 2.78 -30.76 -3.85
N GLU A 6 4.00 -31.13 -3.50
CA GLU A 6 5.20 -30.30 -3.73
C GLU A 6 5.42 -30.05 -5.22
N GLN A 7 5.29 -31.08 -6.06
CA GLN A 7 5.38 -30.90 -7.52
C GLN A 7 4.32 -29.94 -8.04
N ARG A 8 3.06 -30.06 -7.60
CA ARG A 8 1.99 -29.11 -7.96
C ARG A 8 2.29 -27.69 -7.50
N LEU A 9 2.85 -27.53 -6.29
CA LEU A 9 3.31 -26.24 -5.80
C LEU A 9 4.39 -25.65 -6.72
N HIS A 10 5.42 -26.42 -7.06
CA HIS A 10 6.50 -25.94 -7.93
C HIS A 10 6.01 -25.58 -9.33
N LEU A 11 5.11 -26.39 -9.92
CA LEU A 11 4.49 -26.09 -11.22
C LEU A 11 3.66 -24.80 -11.15
N PHE A 12 2.85 -24.64 -10.10
CA PHE A 12 2.07 -23.43 -9.86
C PHE A 12 2.98 -22.20 -9.75
N LEU A 13 4.00 -22.24 -8.88
CA LEU A 13 4.95 -21.13 -8.74
C LEU A 13 5.70 -20.86 -10.05
N GLY A 14 6.03 -21.90 -10.82
CA GLY A 14 6.69 -21.82 -12.12
C GLY A 14 5.88 -21.08 -13.19
N SER A 15 4.55 -21.15 -13.12
CA SER A 15 3.66 -20.42 -14.04
C SER A 15 3.50 -18.92 -13.75
N LEU A 16 3.96 -18.45 -12.58
CA LEU A 16 3.84 -17.05 -12.18
C LEU A 16 5.02 -16.23 -12.70
N ASP A 17 4.71 -15.03 -13.18
CA ASP A 17 5.71 -14.05 -13.63
C ASP A 17 6.71 -13.70 -12.51
N ASN A 18 7.99 -13.71 -12.87
CA ASN A 18 9.08 -13.49 -11.91
C ASN A 18 9.25 -12.01 -11.57
N GLU A 19 8.98 -11.10 -12.50
CA GLU A 19 9.12 -9.67 -12.24
C GLU A 19 8.09 -9.19 -11.21
N GLN A 20 6.84 -9.67 -11.35
CA GLN A 20 5.76 -9.30 -10.44
C GLN A 20 5.76 -10.12 -9.13
N TYR A 21 6.02 -11.42 -9.17
CA TYR A 21 5.82 -12.31 -8.02
C TYR A 21 7.11 -12.92 -7.43
N GLY A 22 8.29 -12.50 -7.93
CA GLY A 22 9.58 -13.09 -7.54
C GLY A 22 9.82 -13.12 -6.03
N HIS A 23 9.57 -12.02 -5.32
CA HIS A 23 9.76 -11.94 -3.87
C HIS A 23 8.82 -12.88 -3.11
N VAL A 24 7.56 -13.02 -3.55
CA VAL A 24 6.60 -13.93 -2.91
C VAL A 24 6.95 -15.38 -3.17
N LYS A 25 7.41 -15.71 -4.39
CA LYS A 25 7.93 -17.05 -4.72
C LYS A 25 9.10 -17.42 -3.80
N THR A 26 10.07 -16.53 -3.63
CA THR A 26 11.18 -16.74 -2.70
C THR A 26 10.69 -16.93 -1.26
N SER A 27 9.74 -16.11 -0.79
CA SER A 27 9.20 -16.26 0.57
C SER A 27 8.49 -17.59 0.78
N ILE A 28 7.78 -18.12 -0.24
CA ILE A 28 7.09 -19.41 -0.18
C ILE A 28 8.09 -20.56 -0.15
N LEU A 29 9.13 -20.49 -0.98
CA LEU A 29 10.17 -21.53 -1.10
C LEU A 29 11.08 -21.62 0.12
N ASN A 30 11.20 -20.55 0.91
CA ASN A 30 12.01 -20.51 2.13
C ASN A 30 11.32 -21.11 3.37
N VAL A 31 10.08 -21.60 3.26
CA VAL A 31 9.36 -22.22 4.38
C VAL A 31 9.61 -23.74 4.38
N GLU A 32 10.09 -24.26 5.51
CA GLU A 32 10.29 -25.70 5.74
C GLU A 32 9.32 -26.21 6.83
N PRO A 33 8.46 -27.21 6.54
CA PRO A 33 8.25 -27.84 5.23
C PRO A 33 7.52 -26.91 4.25
N LEU A 34 7.69 -27.17 2.94
CA LEU A 34 7.00 -26.41 1.90
C LEU A 34 5.50 -26.33 2.17
N PRO A 35 4.89 -25.14 2.00
CA PRO A 35 3.50 -24.95 2.34
C PRO A 35 2.59 -25.68 1.33
N PRO A 36 1.40 -26.12 1.74
CA PRO A 36 0.44 -26.70 0.81
C PRO A 36 0.02 -25.68 -0.25
N LEU A 37 -0.30 -26.17 -1.46
CA LEU A 37 -0.66 -25.34 -2.61
C LEU A 37 -1.69 -24.25 -2.28
N ARG A 38 -2.72 -24.59 -1.51
CA ARG A 38 -3.77 -23.64 -1.09
C ARG A 38 -3.21 -22.45 -0.29
N ARG A 39 -2.21 -22.68 0.56
CA ARG A 39 -1.58 -21.62 1.35
C ARG A 39 -0.71 -20.71 0.47
N ALA A 40 0.06 -21.30 -0.44
CA ALA A 40 0.84 -20.56 -1.44
C ALA A 40 -0.07 -19.71 -2.33
N PHE A 41 -1.15 -20.28 -2.85
CA PHE A 41 -2.16 -19.59 -3.68
C PHE A 41 -2.74 -18.36 -2.95
N ASN A 42 -3.16 -18.52 -1.69
CA ASN A 42 -3.68 -17.40 -0.90
C ASN A 42 -2.64 -16.30 -0.68
N HIS A 43 -1.35 -16.64 -0.64
CA HIS A 43 -0.28 -15.65 -0.50
C HIS A 43 -0.13 -14.82 -1.78
N ILE A 44 -0.19 -15.47 -2.93
CA ILE A 44 -0.20 -14.80 -4.25
C ILE A 44 -1.42 -13.90 -4.43
N LEU A 45 -2.62 -14.34 -4.04
CA LEU A 45 -3.82 -13.50 -4.12
C LEU A 45 -3.71 -12.20 -3.30
N ARG A 46 -3.11 -12.28 -2.11
CA ARG A 46 -2.88 -11.08 -1.28
C ARG A 46 -1.87 -10.13 -1.91
N GLU A 47 -0.85 -10.71 -2.55
CA GLU A 47 0.15 -9.95 -3.29
C GLU A 47 -0.48 -9.21 -4.47
N GLU A 48 -1.28 -9.91 -5.26
CA GLU A 48 -2.01 -9.35 -6.41
C GLU A 48 -2.95 -8.21 -5.98
N ALA A 49 -3.69 -8.40 -4.88
CA ALA A 49 -4.53 -7.36 -4.31
C ALA A 49 -3.73 -6.11 -3.90
N ARG A 50 -2.52 -6.28 -3.35
CA ARG A 50 -1.64 -5.15 -3.01
C ARG A 50 -1.19 -4.40 -4.26
N PHE A 51 -0.74 -5.12 -5.30
CA PHE A 51 -0.34 -4.49 -6.56
C PHE A 51 -1.48 -3.70 -7.20
N ASN A 52 -2.70 -4.24 -7.20
CA ASN A 52 -3.87 -3.55 -7.75
C ASN A 52 -4.20 -2.29 -6.96
N ALA A 53 -4.21 -2.36 -5.62
CA ALA A 53 -4.43 -1.19 -4.77
C ALA A 53 -3.37 -0.09 -4.98
N ASP A 54 -2.09 -0.47 -5.15
CA ASP A 54 -1.02 0.50 -5.40
C ASP A 54 -1.12 1.12 -6.80
N LYS A 55 -1.57 0.36 -7.80
CA LYS A 55 -1.84 0.85 -9.15
C LYS A 55 -3.01 1.84 -9.15
N GLU A 56 -4.09 1.54 -8.42
CA GLU A 56 -5.23 2.46 -8.24
C GLU A 56 -4.81 3.74 -7.53
N LYS A 57 -4.04 3.66 -6.44
CA LYS A 57 -3.50 4.85 -5.76
C LYS A 57 -2.64 5.70 -6.67
N LYS A 58 -1.80 5.09 -7.51
CA LYS A 58 -0.98 5.83 -8.49
C LYS A 58 -1.84 6.53 -9.54
N LYS A 59 -2.90 5.88 -10.02
CA LYS A 59 -3.86 6.47 -10.95
C LYS A 59 -4.61 7.65 -10.31
N ASN A 60 -5.08 7.49 -9.07
CA ASN A 60 -5.80 8.54 -8.35
C ASN A 60 -4.89 9.73 -8.02
N LYS A 61 -3.63 9.48 -7.63
CA LYS A 61 -2.63 10.56 -7.42
C LYS A 61 -2.28 11.36 -8.68
N MET A 62 -2.38 10.74 -9.86
CA MET A 62 -2.21 11.46 -11.13
C MET A 62 -3.42 12.36 -11.46
N ASP A 63 -4.62 11.99 -11.03
CA ASP A 63 -5.86 12.77 -11.18
C ASP A 63 -5.99 13.88 -10.10
N GLU A 64 -5.45 13.62 -8.90
CA GLU A 64 -5.45 14.53 -7.74
C GLU A 64 -4.23 15.51 -7.75
N GLY A 65 -3.50 15.58 -8.86
CA GLY A 65 -2.34 16.46 -9.06
C GLY A 65 -2.69 17.94 -9.32
N THR A 66 -3.95 18.36 -9.15
CA THR A 66 -4.41 19.72 -9.51
C THR A 66 -5.21 20.44 -8.42
N ALA A 67 -5.11 20.04 -7.14
CA ALA A 67 -5.85 20.74 -6.08
C ALA A 67 -5.16 20.76 -4.72
N PHE A 68 -4.03 21.48 -4.62
CA PHE A 68 -3.68 22.15 -3.35
C PHE A 68 -2.83 23.40 -3.62
N TYR A 69 -3.50 24.47 -4.07
CA TYR A 69 -2.98 25.84 -3.93
C TYR A 69 -3.95 26.61 -3.04
N SER A 70 -3.69 26.61 -1.74
CA SER A 70 -4.26 27.58 -0.82
C SER A 70 -3.23 27.92 0.25
N SER A 71 -2.26 28.75 -0.11
CA SER A 71 -1.63 29.60 0.88
C SER A 71 -1.29 30.96 0.29
N SER A 72 -1.69 31.99 1.05
CA SER A 72 -1.41 33.42 0.93
C SER A 72 -2.34 34.28 0.06
N GLY A 73 -3.10 35.15 0.75
CA GLY A 73 -3.87 36.28 0.20
C GLY A 73 -5.37 36.17 0.52
N SER A 74 -5.90 36.72 1.62
CA SER A 74 -5.96 38.16 1.84
C SER A 74 -6.52 38.47 3.24
N LYS A 75 -6.02 39.56 3.81
CA LYS A 75 -6.28 40.09 5.15
C LYS A 75 -7.77 40.35 5.39
N GLN A 76 -8.41 39.64 6.31
CA GLN A 76 -9.61 40.12 6.97
C GLN A 76 -9.21 41.13 8.05
N LYS A 77 -9.35 42.43 7.73
CA LYS A 77 -9.38 43.51 8.73
C LYS A 77 -10.70 43.34 9.51
N LYS A 78 -10.64 42.81 10.73
CA LYS A 78 -11.70 43.03 11.73
C LYS A 78 -11.16 43.95 12.81
N GLU A 79 -11.73 45.14 12.79
CA GLU A 79 -11.45 46.28 13.64
C GLU A 79 -12.27 46.13 14.93
N GLY A 80 -11.60 46.24 16.08
CA GLY A 80 -12.19 46.63 17.36
C GLY A 80 -12.95 45.57 18.16
N THR A 81 -12.32 45.01 19.20
CA THR A 81 -12.75 45.13 20.61
C THR A 81 -11.82 44.35 21.53
N ASN A 82 -10.85 45.07 22.10
CA ASN A 82 -10.36 44.99 23.48
C ASN A 82 -10.44 43.63 24.21
N SER A 83 -9.48 42.74 23.94
CA SER A 83 -9.15 41.64 24.86
C SER A 83 -7.91 42.03 25.65
N LYS A 84 -8.12 42.63 26.83
CA LYS A 84 -7.05 42.84 27.81
C LYS A 84 -6.53 41.48 28.28
N CYS A 85 -5.21 41.33 28.34
CA CYS A 85 -4.53 40.16 28.88
C CYS A 85 -4.52 40.25 30.41
N ASP A 86 -5.15 39.30 31.10
CA ASP A 86 -5.13 39.22 32.58
C ASP A 86 -3.75 38.86 33.17
N HIS A 87 -2.72 38.71 32.33
CA HIS A 87 -1.37 38.38 32.77
C HIS A 87 -0.32 39.48 32.53
N CYS A 88 -0.68 40.57 31.85
CA CYS A 88 0.23 41.67 31.54
C CYS A 88 -0.51 43.01 31.68
N GLY A 89 -0.51 43.57 32.89
CA GLY A 89 -1.04 44.92 33.16
C GLY A 89 -0.13 46.03 32.63
N LYS A 90 0.06 46.15 31.32
CA LYS A 90 0.51 47.36 30.62
C LYS A 90 -0.07 47.42 29.21
#